data_AF-A0A7T7CBQ7-F1
#
_entry.id   AF-A0A7T7CBQ7-F1
#
_cell.length_a   1.000
_cell.length_b   1.000
_cell.length_c   1.000
_cell.angle_alpha   90.00
_cell.angle_beta   90.00
_cell.angle_gamma   90.00
#
_symmetry.space_group_name_H-M   'P 1'
#
loop_
_entity.id
_entity.type
_entity.pdbx_description
1 polymer ?
#
loop_
_entity_poly.entity_id
_entity_poly.type
_entity_poly.pdbx_seq_one_letter_code
_entity_poly.pdbx_strand_id
1 'polypeptide(L)' 'MTRLSRAEMIRLLIDLCGIPKPFLETMDTETVQKLFGERLGSLEKEA' A
#
# COMPACT_ATOMS: atom_id res chain seq x y z
N MET A 1 14.06 -6.56 5.99
CA MET A 1 12.73 -6.09 5.57
C MET A 1 12.80 -4.58 5.40
N THR A 2 12.85 -4.10 4.16
CA THR A 2 12.80 -2.67 3.84
C THR A 2 11.45 -2.13 4.29
N ARG A 3 11.46 -1.31 5.35
CA ARG A 3 10.26 -0.63 5.84
C ARG A 3 9.86 0.39 4.77
N LEU A 4 8.91 0.03 3.91
CA LEU A 4 8.41 0.95 2.88
C LEU A 4 7.85 2.20 3.57
N SER A 5 8.12 3.36 2.99
CA SER A 5 7.55 4.63 3.47
C SER A 5 6.10 4.77 2.99
N ARG A 6 5.27 5.57 3.67
CA ARG A 6 3.86 5.82 3.26
C ARG A 6 3.75 6.20 1.79
N ALA A 7 4.63 7.08 1.31
CA ALA A 7 4.65 7.50 -0.10
C ALA A 7 4.88 6.32 -1.07
N GLU A 8 5.78 5.40 -0.72
CA GLU A 8 6.05 4.22 -1.53
C GLU A 8 4.88 3.23 -1.51
N MET A 9 4.25 3.02 -0.35
CA MET A 9 3.04 2.19 -0.27
C MET A 9 1.91 2.76 -1.13
N ILE A 10 1.70 4.08 -1.07
CA ILE A 10 0.70 4.77 -1.89
C ILE A 10 1.02 4.61 -3.37
N ARG A 11 2.29 4.80 -3.77
CA ARG A 11 2.73 4.64 -5.16
C ARG A 11 2.45 3.23 -5.68
N LEU A 12 2.80 2.20 -4.90
CA LEU A 12 2.54 0.81 -5.25
C LEU A 12 1.05 0.47 -5.29
N LEU A 13 0.24 1.03 -4.39
CA LEU A 13 -1.23 0.85 -4.42
C LEU A 13 -1.87 1.52 -5.65
N ILE A 14 -1.30 2.63 -6.13
CA ILE A 14 -1.74 3.26 -7.39
C ILE A 14 -1.33 2.39 -8.58
N ASP A 15 -0.05 2.03 -8.66
CA ASP A 15 0.52 1.36 -9.83
C ASP A 15 0.04 -0.09 -9.97
N LEU A 16 -0.07 -0.84 -8.87
CA LEU A 16 -0.40 -2.27 -8.89
C LEU A 16 -1.89 -2.54 -8.63
N CYS A 17 -2.55 -1.69 -7.85
CA CYS A 17 -3.95 -1.89 -7.46
C CYS A 17 -4.91 -0.89 -8.11
N GLY A 18 -4.42 0.09 -8.86
CA GLY A 18 -5.24 1.09 -9.55
C GLY A 18 -6.00 2.03 -8.60
N ILE A 19 -5.59 2.13 -7.34
CA ILE A 19 -6.32 2.92 -6.34
C ILE A 19 -6.02 4.40 -6.58
N PRO A 20 -7.04 5.27 -6.67
CA PRO A 20 -6.83 6.70 -6.90
C PRO A 20 -6.01 7.33 -5.78
N LYS A 21 -4.99 8.11 -6.14
CA LYS A 21 -4.16 8.86 -5.18
C LYS A 21 -4.99 9.71 -4.18
N PRO A 22 -6.04 10.46 -4.58
CA PRO A 22 -6.81 11.26 -3.64
C PRO A 22 -7.45 10.43 -2.53
N PHE A 23 -7.89 9.20 -2.86
CA PHE A 23 -8.47 8.27 -1.89
C PHE A 23 -7.43 7.83 -0.85
N LEU A 24 -6.23 7.48 -1.30
CA LEU A 24 -5.12 7.09 -0.43
C LEU A 24 -4.56 8.26 0.40
N GLU A 25 -4.59 9.48 -0.13
CA GLU A 25 -4.12 10.67 0.59
C GLU A 25 -5.04 11.05 1.75
N THR A 26 -6.35 10.81 1.62
CA THR A 26 -7.33 11.02 2.71
C THR A 26 -7.26 9.98 3.82
N MET A 27 -6.52 8.88 3.62
CA MET A 27 -6.38 7.82 4.60
C MET A 27 -5.20 8.03 5.55
N ASP A 28 -5.40 7.69 6.82
CA ASP A 28 -4.33 7.61 7.82
C ASP A 28 -3.27 6.56 7.46
N THR A 29 -2.06 6.77 7.96
CA THR A 29 -0.91 5.88 7.69
C THR A 29 -1.20 4.41 8.05
N GLU A 30 -1.90 4.16 9.17
CA GLU A 30 -2.26 2.80 9.59
C GLU A 30 -3.22 2.13 8.60
N THR A 31 -4.19 2.89 8.08
CA THR A 31 -5.17 2.42 7.09
C THR A 31 -4.47 2.09 5.77
N VAL A 32 -3.57 2.96 5.32
CA VAL A 32 -2.75 2.71 4.12
C VAL A 32 -1.88 1.46 4.29
N GLN A 33 -1.30 1.26 5.49
CA GLN A 33 -0.51 0.06 5.79
C GLN A 33 -1.35 -1.22 5.78
N LYS A 34 -2.55 -1.21 6.37
CA LYS A 34 -3.48 -2.34 6.33
C LYS A 34 -3.88 -2.67 4.89
N LEU A 35 -4.30 -1.66 4.12
CA LEU A 35 -4.68 -1.81 2.72
C LEU A 35 -3.51 -2.35 1.87
N PHE A 36 -2.30 -1.84 2.09
CA PHE A 36 -1.09 -2.34 1.47
C PHE A 36 -0.85 -3.81 1.81
N GLY A 37 -0.97 -4.20 3.08
CA GLY A 37 -0.85 -5.59 3.51
C GLY A 37 -1.93 -6.51 2.95
N GLU A 38 -3.18 -6.05 2.85
CA GLU A 38 -4.28 -6.85 2.28
C GLU A 38 -4.14 -7.06 0.77
N ARG A 39 -3.70 -6.02 0.04
CA ARG A 39 -3.60 -6.07 -1.43
C ARG A 39 -2.28 -6.66 -1.92
N LEU A 40 -1.19 -6.34 -1.25
CA LEU A 40 0.18 -6.65 -1.69
C LEU A 40 0.92 -7.54 -0.69
N GLY A 41 0.46 -7.69 0.55
CA GLY A 41 1.10 -8.56 1.55
C GLY A 41 0.95 -10.07 1.28
N SER A 42 0.06 -10.48 0.36
CA SER A 42 0.07 -11.88 -0.13
C SER A 42 1.30 -12.19 -0.98
N LEU A 43 1.97 -11.20 -1.56
CA LEU A 43 3.22 -11.40 -2.31
C LEU A 43 4.38 -11.86 -1.39
N GLU A 44 4.30 -11.63 -0.08
CA GLU A 44 5.32 -12.09 0.89
C GLU A 44 5.09 -13.53 1.38
N LYS A 45 3.91 -14.13 1.15
CA LYS A 45 3.61 -15.50 1.61
C LYS A 45 3.88 -16.60 0.58
N GLU A 46 4.15 -16.23 -0.67
CA GLU A 46 4.44 -17.17 -1.76
C GLU A 46 5.92 -17.16 -2.20
N ALA A 47 6.80 -16.43 -1.51
CA ALA A 47 8.24 -16.34 -1.79
C ALA A 47 9.09 -17.08 -0.75
#